data_AF-A0A1G7XFQ7-F1
#
_entry.id   AF-A0A1G7XFQ7-F1
#
_cell.length_a   1.000
_cell.length_b   1.000
_cell.length_c   1.000
_cell.angle_alpha   90.00
_cell.angle_beta   90.00
_cell.angle_gamma   90.00
#
_symmetry.space_group_name_H-M   'P 1'
#
loop_
_entity.id
_entity.type
_entity.pdbx_description
1 polymer ?
#
loop_
_entity_poly.entity_id
_entity_poly.type
_entity_poly.pdbx_seq_one_letter_code
_entity_poly.pdbx_strand_id
1 'polypeptide(L)'
;MKRDWELIRELLLQIEALESGHHFYPQGIGRHCAEAVSYHIHLMCQANLIECSQHNPWNGAPIAIANGLTLTGHDLLDGIREDALWEAKKAFLQARAGGITYEGLKNAPTVDPMLFAANRGTDEGRNGHVYN
;
A
#
# COMPACT_ATOMS: atom_id res chain seq x y z
N MET A 1 -15.91 -4.70 6.85
CA MET A 1 -15.58 -3.35 6.30
C MET A 1 -14.82 -3.54 5.00
N LYS A 2 -14.83 -2.57 4.08
CA LYS A 2 -14.02 -2.64 2.85
C LYS A 2 -12.56 -2.27 3.17
N ARG A 3 -11.63 -2.86 2.42
CA ARG A 3 -10.20 -2.54 2.51
C ARG A 3 -9.90 -1.32 1.65
N ASP A 4 -9.36 -0.28 2.29
CA ASP A 4 -8.94 0.97 1.68
C ASP A 4 -7.41 1.10 1.72
N TRP A 5 -6.78 1.05 0.56
CA TRP A 5 -5.31 1.12 0.45
C TRP A 5 -4.75 2.51 0.76
N GLU A 6 -5.53 3.57 0.56
CA GLU A 6 -5.11 4.93 0.94
C GLU A 6 -4.97 5.07 2.46
N LEU A 7 -5.92 4.49 3.21
CA LEU A 7 -5.86 4.47 4.66
C LEU A 7 -4.67 3.64 5.16
N ILE A 8 -4.37 2.50 4.52
CA ILE A 8 -3.19 1.69 4.85
C ILE A 8 -1.90 2.50 4.65
N ARG A 9 -1.77 3.21 3.52
CA ARG A 9 -0.61 4.07 3.25
C ARG A 9 -0.47 5.15 4.31
N GLU A 10 -1.55 5.84 4.64
CA GLU A 10 -1.56 6.89 5.66
C GLU A 10 -1.17 6.34 7.04
N LEU A 11 -1.70 5.17 7.42
CA LEU A 11 -1.33 4.49 8.67
C LEU A 11 0.14 4.10 8.71
N LEU A 12 0.70 3.55 7.63
CA LEU A 12 2.12 3.20 7.56
C LEU A 12 3.00 4.44 7.75
N LEU A 13 2.67 5.57 7.11
CA LEU A 13 3.40 6.83 7.28
C LEU A 13 3.31 7.37 8.72
N GLN A 14 2.13 7.32 9.34
CA GLN A 14 1.95 7.76 10.72
C GLN A 14 2.72 6.87 11.71
N ILE A 15 2.71 5.55 11.50
CA ILE A 15 3.45 4.60 12.35
C ILE A 15 4.96 4.78 12.15
N GLU A 16 5.43 5.08 10.94
CA GLU A 16 6.85 5.40 10.70
C GLU A 16 7.30 6.67 11.41
N ALA A 17 6.43 7.68 11.45
CA ALA A 17 6.71 8.95 12.09
C ALA A 17 6.69 8.87 13.64
N LEU A 18 6.29 7.74 14.23
CA LEU A 18 6.34 7.55 15.68
C LEU A 18 7.77 7.45 16.16
N GLU A 19 8.09 8.20 17.21
CA GLU A 19 9.37 8.08 17.90
C GLU A 19 9.48 6.73 18.63
N SER A 20 10.71 6.23 18.75
CA SER A 20 10.99 4.96 19.45
C SER A 20 10.36 4.94 20.85
N GLY A 21 9.51 3.94 21.11
CA GLY A 21 8.80 3.78 22.39
C GLY A 21 7.36 4.30 22.40
N HIS A 22 6.91 4.94 21.32
CA HIS A 22 5.50 5.30 21.15
C HIS A 22 4.72 4.22 20.43
N HIS A 23 3.46 4.06 20.81
CA HIS A 23 2.54 3.10 20.23
C HIS A 23 1.41 3.82 19.50
N PHE A 24 1.00 3.30 18.36
CA PHE A 24 -0.15 3.82 17.63
C PHE A 24 -1.44 3.20 18.19
N TYR A 25 -2.29 4.06 18.76
CA TYR A 25 -3.62 3.67 19.19
C TYR A 25 -4.64 3.89 18.06
N PRO A 26 -5.58 2.95 17.83
CA PRO A 26 -6.61 3.12 16.82
C PRO A 26 -7.52 4.30 17.20
N GLN A 27 -7.38 5.41 16.48
CA GLN A 27 -8.18 6.62 16.62
C GLN A 27 -8.78 7.01 15.27
N GLY A 28 -9.76 7.92 15.26
CA GLY A 28 -10.33 8.42 14.01
C GLY A 28 -9.29 9.22 13.21
N ILE A 29 -9.17 8.93 11.91
CA ILE A 29 -8.22 9.59 11.00
C ILE A 29 -8.97 10.12 9.79
N GLY A 30 -8.95 11.44 9.59
CA GLY A 30 -9.66 12.10 8.50
C GLY A 30 -11.15 11.77 8.50
N ARG A 31 -11.61 11.07 7.45
CA ARG A 31 -12.99 10.61 7.30
C ARG A 31 -13.28 9.22 7.88
N HIS A 32 -12.26 8.54 8.38
CA HIS A 32 -12.36 7.15 8.85
C HIS A 32 -12.57 7.11 10.37
N CYS A 33 -13.56 6.34 10.82
CA CYS A 33 -13.83 6.14 12.23
C CYS A 33 -12.79 5.22 12.90
N ALA A 34 -12.73 5.22 14.23
CA ALA A 34 -11.78 4.40 14.99
C ALA A 34 -11.95 2.90 14.71
N GLU A 35 -13.18 2.43 14.45
CA GLU A 35 -13.43 1.04 14.05
C GLU A 35 -12.83 0.71 12.69
N ALA A 36 -12.90 1.65 11.74
CA ALA A 36 -12.31 1.48 10.41
C ALA A 36 -10.79 1.39 10.51
N VAL A 37 -10.18 2.25 11.32
CA VAL A 37 -8.74 2.24 11.57
C VAL A 37 -8.31 0.95 12.26
N SER A 38 -9.02 0.52 13.31
CA SER A 38 -8.76 -0.74 14.00
C SER A 38 -8.83 -1.96 13.07
N TYR A 39 -9.83 -1.99 12.17
CA TYR A 39 -9.94 -3.03 11.16
C TYR A 39 -8.74 -3.04 10.19
N HIS A 40 -8.26 -1.88 9.75
CA HIS A 40 -7.10 -1.81 8.87
C HIS A 40 -5.78 -2.18 9.57
N ILE A 41 -5.60 -1.76 10.82
CA ILE A 41 -4.47 -2.20 11.65
C ILE A 41 -4.48 -3.73 11.78
N HIS A 42 -5.65 -4.34 12.00
CA HIS A 42 -5.77 -5.79 12.03
C HIS A 42 -5.33 -6.46 10.71
N LEU A 43 -5.75 -5.91 9.56
CA LEU A 43 -5.31 -6.41 8.25
C LEU A 43 -3.79 -6.27 8.05
N MET A 44 -3.22 -5.15 8.47
CA MET A 44 -1.78 -4.89 8.36
C MET A 44 -0.97 -5.83 9.27
N CYS A 45 -1.50 -6.15 10.46
CA CYS A 45 -0.96 -7.19 11.34
C CYS A 45 -0.97 -8.57 10.66
N GLN A 46 -2.09 -8.96 10.05
CA GLN A 46 -2.22 -10.23 9.34
C GLN A 46 -1.26 -10.35 8.15
N ALA A 47 -0.97 -9.23 7.49
CA ALA A 47 0.00 -9.15 6.39
C ALA A 47 1.46 -9.03 6.86
N ASN A 48 1.70 -9.01 8.17
CA ASN A 48 3.01 -8.81 8.79
C ASN A 48 3.70 -7.52 8.37
N LEU A 49 2.93 -6.44 8.13
CA LEU A 49 3.43 -5.12 7.77
C LEU A 49 3.80 -4.28 8.99
N ILE A 50 3.11 -4.51 10.11
CA ILE A 50 3.32 -3.82 11.36
C ILE A 50 3.37 -4.83 12.49
N GLU A 51 4.17 -4.54 13.51
CA GLU A 51 4.13 -5.27 14.76
C GLU A 51 2.91 -4.79 15.55
N CYS A 52 2.04 -5.71 15.95
CA CYS A 52 0.86 -5.36 16.73
C CYS A 52 0.80 -6.14 18.03
N SER A 53 0.35 -5.47 19.08
CA SER A 53 -0.05 -6.10 20.32
C SER A 53 -1.56 -6.02 20.47
N GLN A 54 -2.20 -7.17 20.74
CA GLN A 54 -3.61 -7.19 21.10
C GLN A 54 -3.74 -6.77 22.56
N HIS A 55 -4.47 -5.68 22.77
CA HIS A 55 -4.80 -5.20 24.10
C HIS A 55 -6.28 -5.46 24.33
N ASN A 56 -6.59 -6.27 25.35
CA ASN A 56 -7.97 -6.59 25.71
C ASN A 56 -8.34 -5.83 26.99
N PRO A 57 -8.93 -4.63 26.88
CA PRO A 57 -9.35 -3.87 28.06
C PRO A 57 -10.45 -4.62 28.81
N TRP A 58 -10.44 -4.53 30.14
CA TRP A 58 -11.39 -5.23 31.02
C TRP A 58 -12.88 -4.88 30.76
N ASN A 59 -13.15 -3.73 30.13
CA ASN A 59 -14.50 -3.21 29.88
C ASN A 59 -14.75 -2.77 28.44
N GLY A 60 -13.99 -3.29 27.46
CA GLY A 60 -14.10 -2.84 26.07
C GLY A 60 -13.86 -3.94 25.04
N ALA A 61 -14.02 -3.58 23.77
CA ALA A 61 -13.67 -4.45 22.67
C ALA A 61 -12.14 -4.64 22.61
N PRO A 62 -11.65 -5.80 22.15
CA PRO A 62 -10.22 -6.00 21.89
C PRO A 62 -9.74 -4.96 20.87
N ILE A 63 -8.66 -4.25 21.20
CA ILE A 63 -8.03 -3.28 20.29
C ILE A 63 -6.66 -3.81 19.86
N ALA A 64 -6.33 -3.63 18.59
CA ALA A 64 -4.97 -3.85 18.09
C ALA A 64 -4.20 -2.54 18.19
N ILE A 65 -3.07 -2.57 18.87
CA ILE A 65 -2.15 -1.44 19.00
C ILE A 65 -0.96 -1.72 18.09
N ALA A 66 -0.57 -0.76 17.24
CA ALA A 66 0.63 -0.91 16.43
C ALA A 66 1.85 -0.42 17.21
N ASN A 67 2.87 -1.26 17.31
CA ASN A 67 4.10 -0.99 18.04
C ASN A 67 5.19 -0.41 17.14
N GLY A 68 5.14 -0.74 15.85
CA GLY A 68 6.12 -0.30 14.87
C GLY A 68 5.93 -0.97 13.52
N LEU A 69 6.72 -0.55 12.55
CA LEU A 69 6.79 -1.17 11.22
C LEU A 69 7.71 -2.39 11.25
N THR A 70 7.32 -3.44 10.52
CA THR A 70 8.25 -4.53 10.22
C THR A 70 9.11 -4.17 9.01
N LEU A 71 10.15 -4.95 8.73
CA LEU A 71 10.93 -4.81 7.49
C LEU A 71 10.04 -4.86 6.23
N THR A 72 9.08 -5.80 6.20
CA THR A 72 8.10 -5.91 5.10
C THR A 72 7.22 -4.65 4.99
N GLY A 73 6.88 -4.04 6.13
CA GLY A 73 6.17 -2.78 6.20
C GLY A 73 6.95 -1.63 5.55
N HIS A 74 8.23 -1.52 5.88
CA HIS A 74 9.13 -0.52 5.28
C HIS A 74 9.30 -0.73 3.77
N ASP A 75 9.54 -1.97 3.32
CA ASP A 75 9.67 -2.27 1.88
C ASP A 75 8.41 -1.88 1.09
N LEU A 76 7.23 -2.20 1.64
CA LEU A 76 5.97 -1.80 1.03
C LEU A 76 5.81 -0.29 1.04
N LEU A 77 6.12 0.36 2.18
CA LEU A 77 5.98 1.79 2.36
C LEU A 77 6.86 2.55 1.36
N ASP A 78 8.12 2.17 1.19
CA ASP A 78 9.02 2.82 0.23
C ASP A 78 8.53 2.69 -1.21
N GLY A 79 7.87 1.57 -1.55
CA GLY A 79 7.23 1.39 -2.86
C GLY A 79 5.97 2.22 -3.09
N ILE A 80 5.35 2.76 -2.04
CA ILE A 80 4.11 3.56 -2.11
C ILE A 80 4.27 4.95 -1.47
N ARG A 81 5.48 5.33 -1.04
CA ARG A 81 5.75 6.58 -0.33
C ARG A 81 5.52 7.78 -1.24
N GLU A 82 6.06 7.74 -2.45
CA GLU A 82 5.89 8.81 -3.42
C GLU A 82 4.53 8.71 -4.14
N ASP A 83 3.81 9.82 -4.23
CA ASP A 83 2.50 9.86 -4.88
C ASP A 83 2.59 9.41 -6.36
N ALA A 84 3.63 9.83 -7.07
CA ALA A 84 3.83 9.46 -8.47
C ALA A 84 4.03 7.93 -8.64
N LEU A 85 4.81 7.31 -7.76
CA LEU A 85 5.02 5.86 -7.74
C LEU A 85 3.73 5.12 -7.37
N TRP A 86 2.99 5.64 -6.39
CA TRP A 86 1.72 5.08 -5.97
C TRP A 86 0.68 5.09 -7.09
N GLU A 87 0.48 6.23 -7.76
CA GLU A 87 -0.44 6.33 -8.90
C GLU A 87 -0.03 5.39 -10.05
N ALA A 88 1.26 5.32 -10.38
CA ALA A 88 1.77 4.41 -11.41
C ALA A 88 1.50 2.94 -11.06
N LYS A 89 1.78 2.53 -9.82
CA LYS A 89 1.50 1.16 -9.33
C LYS A 89 0.01 0.85 -9.33
N LYS A 90 -0.85 1.79 -8.91
CA LYS A 90 -2.31 1.64 -8.98
C LYS A 90 -2.79 1.40 -10.40
N ALA A 91 -2.35 2.22 -11.35
CA ALA A 91 -2.72 2.08 -12.75
C ALA A 91 -2.26 0.74 -13.33
N PHE A 92 -1.02 0.34 -13.04
CA PHE A 92 -0.48 -0.95 -13.47
C PHE A 92 -1.29 -2.14 -12.92
N LEU A 93 -1.57 -2.15 -11.61
CA LEU A 93 -2.31 -3.23 -10.95
C LEU A 93 -3.77 -3.28 -11.41
N GLN A 94 -4.41 -2.13 -11.62
CA GLN A 94 -5.76 -2.09 -12.20
C GLN A 94 -5.78 -2.66 -13.62
N ALA A 95 -4.81 -2.29 -14.47
CA ALA A 95 -4.74 -2.76 -15.85
C ALA A 95 -4.41 -4.27 -15.97
N ARG A 96 -3.56 -4.81 -15.10
CA ARG A 96 -3.09 -6.21 -15.15
C ARG A 96 -3.92 -7.19 -14.33
N ALA A 97 -4.39 -6.79 -13.15
CA ALA A 97 -5.00 -7.69 -12.17
C ALA A 97 -6.47 -7.36 -11.87
N GLY A 98 -7.04 -6.31 -12.48
CA GLY A 98 -8.41 -5.86 -12.24
C GLY A 98 -8.65 -5.31 -10.84
N GLY A 99 -7.60 -5.13 -10.03
CA GLY A 99 -7.68 -4.67 -8.65
C GLY A 99 -6.35 -4.73 -7.92
N ILE A 100 -6.25 -4.00 -6.80
CA ILE A 100 -5.04 -3.92 -5.98
C ILE A 100 -5.08 -5.03 -4.93
N THR A 101 -4.25 -6.05 -5.12
CA THR A 101 -4.04 -7.14 -4.16
C THR A 101 -2.75 -6.94 -3.38
N TYR A 102 -2.65 -7.54 -2.19
CA TYR A 102 -1.45 -7.45 -1.36
C TYR A 102 -0.22 -8.06 -2.06
N GLU A 103 -0.39 -9.28 -2.58
CA GLU A 103 0.64 -9.96 -3.38
C GLU A 103 1.01 -9.16 -4.63
N GLY A 104 0.04 -8.50 -5.26
CA GLY A 104 0.29 -7.62 -6.39
C GLY A 104 1.16 -6.42 -6.02
N LEU A 105 0.91 -5.80 -4.86
CA LEU A 105 1.72 -4.67 -4.38
C LEU A 105 3.15 -5.09 -4.02
N LYS A 106 3.30 -6.24 -3.37
CA LYS A 106 4.60 -6.79 -2.98
C LYS A 106 5.45 -7.16 -4.20
N ASN A 107 4.84 -7.75 -5.23
CA ASN A 107 5.55 -8.20 -6.43
C ASN A 107 5.61 -7.14 -7.54
N ALA A 108 4.95 -5.98 -7.38
CA ALA A 108 4.96 -4.92 -8.38
C ALA A 108 6.36 -4.30 -8.46
N PRO A 109 7.03 -4.33 -9.63
CA PRO A 109 8.38 -3.82 -9.77
C PRO A 109 8.45 -2.33 -9.42
N THR A 110 9.55 -1.92 -8.80
CA THR A 110 9.91 -0.51 -8.56
C THR A 110 10.29 0.13 -9.88
N VAL A 111 9.27 0.57 -10.63
CA VAL A 111 9.20 1.49 -11.79
C VAL A 111 10.26 1.50 -12.92
N ASP A 112 11.49 1.01 -12.76
CA ASP A 112 12.53 1.08 -13.78
C ASP A 112 12.18 0.32 -15.08
N PRO A 113 11.49 -0.86 -15.06
CA PRO A 113 10.99 -1.45 -16.30
C PRO A 113 9.63 -0.90 -16.78
N MET A 114 8.97 0.00 -16.04
CA MET A 114 7.66 0.55 -16.43
C MET A 114 7.77 1.70 -17.44
N LEU A 115 8.87 2.47 -17.46
CA LEU A 115 9.17 3.41 -18.54
C LEU A 115 9.49 2.68 -19.87
N PHE A 116 10.08 1.48 -19.79
CA PHE A 116 10.57 0.75 -20.96
C PHE A 116 9.49 -0.06 -21.70
N ALA A 117 8.40 -0.45 -21.03
CA ALA A 117 7.35 -1.25 -21.63
C ALA A 117 6.37 -0.44 -22.50
N ALA A 118 6.18 0.85 -22.19
CA ALA A 118 5.31 1.73 -22.99
C ALA A 118 5.88 2.05 -24.38
N ASN A 119 7.20 1.92 -24.57
CA ASN A 119 7.89 2.33 -25.80
C ASN A 119 8.13 1.20 -26.81
N ARG A 120 7.61 -0.02 -26.57
CA ARG A 120 7.74 -1.16 -27.51
C ARG A 120 6.45 -1.49 -28.28
N GLY A 121 5.47 -0.57 -28.27
CA GLY A 121 4.16 -0.78 -28.87
C GLY A 121 3.83 0.04 -30.13
N THR A 122 4.78 0.79 -30.72
CA THR A 122 4.45 1.72 -31.82
C THR A 122 5.43 1.78 -33.01
N ASP A 123 6.30 0.78 -33.22
CA ASP A 123 7.15 0.73 -34.44
C ASP A 123 6.99 -0.57 -35.25
N GLU A 124 5.77 -1.10 -35.33
CA GLU A 124 5.43 -2.10 -36.36
C GLU A 124 4.28 -1.57 -37.23
N GLY A 125 4.63 -1.07 -38.42
CA GLY A 125 3.72 -1.07 -39.57
C GLY A 125 3.34 0.27 -40.18
N ARG A 126 4.26 0.91 -40.91
CA ARG A 126 4.03 1.72 -42.14
C ARG A 126 5.36 2.39 -42.52
N ASN A 127 6.04 2.03 -43.60
CA ASN A 127 5.58 2.28 -44.95
C ASN A 127 6.32 1.37 -45.95
N GLY A 128 5.58 0.43 -46.54
CA GLY A 128 5.78 0.15 -47.95
C GLY A 128 5.17 1.30 -48.76
N HIS A 129 6.01 2.13 -49.37
CA HIS A 129 5.60 2.84 -50.58
C HIS A 129 6.70 2.79 -51.62
N VAL A 130 6.35 2.07 -52.68
CA VAL A 130 7.05 1.93 -53.95
C VAL A 130 7.24 3.30 -54.56
N TYR A 131 8.45 3.60 -55.05
CA TYR A 131 8.62 4.51 -56.17
C TYR A 131 9.47 3.79 -57.22
N ASN A 132 8.89 3.73 -58.42
CA ASN A 132 9.52 3.29 -59.67
C ASN A 132 10.78 4.08 -60.00
#